data_AF-A0A950SUH5-F1
#
_entry.id   AF-A0A950SUH5-F1
#
_cell.length_a   1.000
_cell.length_b   1.000
_cell.length_c   1.000
_cell.angle_alpha   90.00
_cell.angle_beta   90.00
_cell.angle_gamma   90.00
#
_symmetry.space_group_name_H-M   'P 1'
#
loop_
_entity.id
_entity.type
_entity.pdbx_description
1 polymer ?
#
loop_
_entity_poly.entity_id
_entity_poly.type
_entity_poly.pdbx_seq_one_letter_code
_entity_poly.pdbx_strand_id
1 'polypeptide(L)' 'TWWERAADEDFARPVPTYFGDTSRHEMFERTVWHSTQHTRQVAALLEQAGIVPDHPLGRDDIRGLPLTDKIWD' A
#
# COMPACT_ATOMS: atom_id res chain seq x y z
N THR A 1 20.04 4.12 -6.45
CA THR A 1 18.62 4.52 -6.58
C THR A 1 18.21 5.34 -5.36
N TRP A 2 16.95 5.78 -5.22
CA TRP A 2 16.60 6.68 -4.10
C TRP A 2 16.64 5.98 -2.73
N TRP A 3 16.22 4.70 -2.66
CA TRP A 3 16.11 3.97 -1.40
C TRP A 3 17.47 3.66 -0.78
N GLU A 4 18.49 3.39 -1.59
CA GLU A 4 19.86 3.18 -1.13
C GLU A 4 20.41 4.42 -0.41
N ARG A 5 20.01 5.61 -0.83
CA ARG A 5 20.43 6.88 -0.20
C ARG A 5 19.70 7.16 1.11
N ALA A 6 18.57 6.49 1.34
CA ALA A 6 17.79 6.60 2.57
C ALA A 6 18.12 5.50 3.59
N ALA A 7 19.10 4.62 3.29
CA ALA A 7 19.40 3.46 4.11
C ALA A 7 19.80 3.80 5.56
N ASP A 8 20.46 4.95 5.76
CA ASP A 8 20.92 5.43 7.07
C ASP A 8 19.93 6.40 7.75
N GLU A 9 18.75 6.62 7.19
CA GLU A 9 17.72 7.46 7.81
C GLU A 9 17.12 6.79 9.04
N ASP A 10 16.77 7.60 10.05
CA ASP A 10 16.01 7.12 11.20
C ASP A 10 14.53 7.01 10.83
N PHE A 11 14.06 5.76 10.68
CA PHE A 11 12.66 5.45 10.38
C PHE A 11 11.76 5.33 11.62
N ALA A 12 12.33 5.31 12.82
CA ALA A 12 11.58 5.36 14.08
C ALA A 12 11.17 6.79 14.44
N ARG A 13 11.82 7.81 13.84
CA ARG A 13 11.51 9.22 14.06
C ARG A 13 10.02 9.51 13.81
N PRO A 14 9.34 10.22 14.74
CA PRO A 14 7.95 10.64 14.54
C PRO A 14 7.82 11.63 13.37
N VAL A 15 6.73 11.49 12.62
CA VAL A 15 6.27 12.42 11.60
C VAL A 15 4.84 12.87 11.90
N PRO A 16 4.56 14.19 11.84
CA PRO A 16 3.20 14.67 11.98
C PRO A 16 2.42 14.36 10.71
N THR A 17 1.29 13.68 10.87
CA THR A 17 0.37 13.40 9.76
C THR A 17 -1.04 13.88 10.10
N TYR A 18 -1.92 14.01 9.09
CA TYR A 18 -3.31 14.42 9.31
C TYR A 18 -4.13 13.41 10.13
N PHE A 19 -3.61 12.19 10.34
CA PHE A 19 -4.27 11.09 11.05
C PHE A 19 -3.57 10.76 12.37
N GLY A 20 -2.73 11.66 12.88
CA GLY A 20 -1.97 11.50 14.11
C GLY A 20 -0.49 11.28 13.87
N ASP A 21 0.30 11.38 14.94
CA ASP A 21 1.74 11.15 14.86
C ASP A 21 2.02 9.65 14.63
N THR A 22 2.89 9.36 13.67
CA THR A 22 3.37 7.99 13.40
C THR A 22 4.88 8.01 13.24
N SER A 23 5.54 6.86 13.37
CA SER A 23 6.91 6.74 12.86
C SER A 23 6.92 6.91 11.33
N ARG A 24 8.10 7.24 10.77
CA ARG A 24 8.28 7.23 9.30
C ARG A 24 8.05 5.84 8.71
N HIS A 25 8.47 4.78 9.42
CA HIS A 25 8.23 3.39 9.02
C HIS A 25 6.73 3.11 8.83
N GLU A 26 5.93 3.39 9.85
CA GLU A 26 4.47 3.18 9.80
C GLU A 26 3.81 4.03 8.70
N MET A 27 4.32 5.22 8.42
CA MET A 27 3.82 6.06 7.33
C MET A 27 4.07 5.43 5.95
N PHE A 28 5.23 4.79 5.73
CA PHE A 28 5.52 4.06 4.50
C PHE A 28 4.69 2.78 4.40
N GLU A 29 4.57 1.99 5.47
CA GLU A 29 3.69 0.81 5.52
C GLU A 29 2.24 1.16 5.15
N ARG A 30 1.72 2.26 5.71
CA ARG A 30 0.38 2.76 5.39
C ARG A 30 0.25 3.18 3.93
N THR A 31 1.31 3.73 3.34
CA THR A 31 1.33 4.12 1.92
C THR A 31 1.30 2.90 1.02
N VAL A 32 2.08 1.86 1.34
CA VAL A 32 2.05 0.58 0.63
C VAL A 32 0.64 0.00 0.71
N TRP A 33 0.08 -0.16 1.91
CA TRP A 33 -1.29 -0.67 2.09
C TRP A 33 -2.31 0.12 1.27
N HIS A 34 -2.33 1.45 1.40
CA HIS A 34 -3.30 2.30 0.72
C HIS A 34 -3.21 2.11 -0.81
N SER A 35 -2.01 2.19 -1.38
CA SER A 35 -1.82 2.00 -2.81
C SER A 35 -2.27 0.60 -3.26
N THR A 36 -1.94 -0.45 -2.51
CA THR A 36 -2.39 -1.82 -2.77
C THR A 36 -3.91 -1.94 -2.75
N GLN A 37 -4.59 -1.34 -1.76
CA GLN A 37 -6.06 -1.38 -1.68
C GLN A 37 -6.71 -0.69 -2.88
N HIS A 38 -6.20 0.46 -3.31
CA HIS A 38 -6.70 1.13 -4.50
C HIS A 38 -6.43 0.34 -5.79
N THR A 39 -5.28 -0.30 -5.92
CA THR A 39 -5.00 -1.19 -7.05
C THR A 39 -6.00 -2.35 -7.09
N ARG A 40 -6.33 -2.96 -5.94
CA ARG A 40 -7.37 -4.00 -5.83
C ARG A 40 -8.75 -3.48 -6.25
N GLN A 41 -9.12 -2.27 -5.84
CA GLN A 41 -10.39 -1.64 -6.22
C GLN A 41 -10.47 -1.37 -7.73
N VAL A 42 -9.40 -0.86 -8.34
CA VAL A 42 -9.33 -0.63 -9.78
C VAL A 42 -9.43 -1.95 -10.55
N ALA A 43 -8.72 -3.00 -10.10
CA ALA A 43 -8.82 -4.33 -10.70
C ALA A 43 -10.26 -4.87 -10.65
N ALA A 44 -10.95 -4.74 -9.51
CA ALA A 44 -12.35 -5.15 -9.37
C ALA A 44 -13.30 -4.37 -10.31
N LEU A 45 -13.07 -3.07 -10.52
CA LEU A 45 -13.85 -2.28 -11.47
C LEU A 45 -13.62 -2.72 -12.93
N LEU A 46 -12.38 -3.05 -13.30
CA LEU A 46 -12.07 -3.58 -14.63
C LEU A 46 -12.77 -4.93 -14.87
N GLU A 47 -12.70 -5.83 -13.89
CA GLU A 47 -13.39 -7.13 -13.96
C GLU A 47 -14.90 -6.97 -14.10
N GLN A 48 -15.51 -6.04 -13.35
CA GLN A 48 -16.93 -5.71 -13.48
C GLN A 48 -17.29 -5.18 -14.87
N ALA A 49 -16.37 -4.49 -15.54
CA ALA A 49 -16.51 -4.02 -16.92
C ALA A 49 -16.21 -5.11 -17.98
N GLY A 50 -15.86 -6.33 -17.58
CA GLY A 50 -15.46 -7.41 -18.48
C GLY A 50 -14.05 -7.24 -19.06
N ILE A 51 -13.21 -6.43 -18.42
CA ILE A 51 -11.82 -6.17 -18.83
C ILE A 51 -10.88 -6.93 -17.89
N VAL A 52 -9.95 -7.70 -18.45
CA VAL A 52 -8.92 -8.39 -17.66
C VAL A 52 -7.87 -7.35 -17.22
N PRO A 53 -7.59 -7.22 -15.91
CA PRO A 53 -6.52 -6.34 -15.43
C PRO A 53 -5.17 -6.80 -15.97
N ASP A 54 -4.35 -5.85 -16.41
CA ASP A 54 -2.96 -6.12 -16.78
C ASP A 54 -2.10 -6.26 -15.51
N HIS A 55 -1.31 -7.32 -15.44
CA HIS A 55 -0.45 -7.65 -14.30
C HIS A 55 -1.15 -7.47 -12.92
N PRO A 56 -2.24 -8.21 -12.63
CA PRO A 56 -2.96 -8.08 -11.37
C PRO A 56 -2.06 -8.46 -10.19
N LEU A 57 -2.28 -7.80 -9.06
CA LEU A 57 -1.58 -8.12 -7.82
C LEU A 57 -1.83 -9.59 -7.42
N GLY A 58 -0.76 -10.33 -7.22
CA GLY A 58 -0.76 -11.70 -6.75
C GLY A 58 -0.73 -11.81 -5.23
N ARG A 59 -0.77 -13.05 -4.75
CA ARG A 59 -0.68 -13.38 -3.31
C ARG A 59 0.60 -12.83 -2.67
N ASP A 60 1.70 -12.81 -3.42
CA ASP A 60 3.00 -12.38 -2.90
C ASP A 60 3.07 -10.87 -2.74
N ASP A 61 2.42 -10.11 -3.62
CA ASP A 61 2.38 -8.65 -3.55
C ASP A 61 1.60 -8.14 -2.33
N ILE A 62 0.63 -8.93 -1.85
CA ILE A 62 -0.23 -8.57 -0.72
C ILE A 62 0.22 -9.17 0.61
N ARG A 63 1.26 -10.01 0.60
CA ARG A 63 1.67 -10.79 1.78
C ARG A 63 2.13 -9.87 2.91
N GLY A 64 1.52 -10.02 4.08
CA GLY A 64 1.88 -9.26 5.29
C GLY A 64 1.20 -7.90 5.40
N LEU A 65 0.49 -7.44 4.35
CA LEU A 65 -0.30 -6.23 4.43
C LEU A 65 -1.59 -6.49 5.23
N PRO A 66 -2.04 -5.54 6.07
CA PRO A 66 -3.25 -5.66 6.87
C PRO A 66 -4.51 -5.42 6.02
N LEU A 67 -4.63 -6.13 4.90
CA LEU A 67 -5.74 -6.04 3.97
C LEU A 67 -6.92 -6.89 4.46
N THR A 68 -8.13 -6.35 4.33
CA THR A 68 -9.36 -7.12 4.53
C THR A 68 -9.69 -7.94 3.28
N ASP A 69 -10.49 -8.99 3.47
CA ASP A 69 -11.04 -9.78 2.36
C ASP A 69 -12.00 -8.96 1.49
N LYS A 70 -12.60 -7.91 2.08
CA LYS A 70 -13.54 -7.03 1.40
C LYS A 70 -12.81 -5.92 0.64
N ILE A 71 -13.18 -5.72 -0.62
CA ILE A 71 -12.54 -4.72 -1.49
C ILE A 71 -13.08 -3.29 -1.25
N TRP A 72 -14.32 -3.19 -0.78
CA TRP A 72 -15.08 -1.93 -0.73
C TRP A 72 -15.47 -1.47 0.68
N ASP A 73 -15.11 -2.23 1.72
CA ASP A 73 -15.43 -1.93 3.12
C ASP A 73 -14.25 -1.33 3.87
#